data_AF-A0A914E527-F1
#
_entry.id   AF-A0A914E527-F1
#
_cell.length_a   1.000
_cell.length_b   1.000
_cell.length_c   1.000
_cell.angle_alpha   90.00
_cell.angle_beta   90.00
_cell.angle_gamma   90.00
#
_symmetry.space_group_name_H-M   'P 1'
#
loop_
_entity.id
_entity.type
_entity.pdbx_description
1 polymer ?
#
loop_
_entity_poly.entity_id
_entity_poly.type
_entity_poly.pdbx_seq_one_letter_code
_entity_poly.pdbx_strand_id
1 'polypeptide(L)'
;MSTEHCCCGYIHTGALIIGCLDIIFGTIGLLALVTRNGHYITGSASNIIIGGCIIYADKYHKPEGYLFYLIIGAFGIVFCTVVIICFVIMAIAVPDTLSNYTQDYGYGTQHKEIDSKTAIRVMFFFVAAVMAFLDWIAIWFWMVVYRAYQHMKGVEEYEYLNLRPNFVV
;
A
#
# COMPACT_ATOMS: atom_id res chain seq x y z
N MET A 1 22.78 -22.01 10.24
CA MET A 1 21.60 -21.44 9.55
C MET A 1 20.52 -21.22 10.61
N SER A 2 20.41 -20.00 11.15
CA SER A 2 19.28 -19.66 12.03
C SER A 2 18.08 -19.34 11.15
N THR A 3 17.02 -20.14 11.31
CA THR A 3 15.72 -19.93 10.69
C THR A 3 15.09 -18.69 11.31
N GLU A 4 15.24 -17.53 10.66
CA GLU A 4 14.60 -16.29 11.07
C GLU A 4 13.09 -16.41 10.83
N HIS A 5 12.36 -16.76 11.89
CA HIS A 5 10.91 -16.80 11.91
C HIS A 5 10.34 -15.38 12.00
N CYS A 6 9.59 -14.94 10.99
CA CYS A 6 8.72 -13.77 11.09
C CYS A 6 7.30 -14.22 11.47
N CYS A 7 6.43 -13.33 11.96
CA CYS A 7 5.05 -13.64 12.40
C CYS A 7 4.15 -14.30 11.32
N CYS A 8 4.63 -14.43 10.07
CA CYS A 8 3.95 -15.13 8.97
C CYS A 8 4.59 -16.49 8.59
N GLY A 9 5.53 -17.02 9.37
CA GLY A 9 6.33 -18.20 9.00
C GLY A 9 7.65 -17.80 8.32
N TYR A 10 8.26 -18.73 7.56
CA TYR A 10 9.47 -18.47 6.77
C TYR A 10 9.31 -17.18 5.96
N ILE A 11 10.34 -16.32 5.94
CA ILE A 11 10.29 -14.96 5.34
C ILE A 11 9.76 -14.98 3.89
N HIS A 12 10.09 -16.02 3.12
CA HIS A 12 9.57 -16.28 1.77
C HIS A 12 8.04 -16.48 1.72
N THR A 13 7.49 -17.22 2.69
CA THR A 13 6.05 -17.50 2.76
C THR A 13 5.22 -16.24 2.95
N GLY A 14 5.73 -15.28 3.74
CA GLY A 14 5.05 -13.99 3.95
C GLY A 14 4.94 -13.16 2.67
N ALA A 15 6.02 -13.05 1.90
CA ALA A 15 6.02 -12.28 0.66
C ALA A 15 5.16 -12.92 -0.44
N LEU A 16 5.17 -14.26 -0.55
CA LEU A 16 4.28 -15.01 -1.44
C LEU A 16 2.80 -14.78 -1.13
N ILE A 17 2.42 -14.78 0.16
CA ILE A 17 1.03 -14.52 0.57
C ILE A 17 0.61 -13.11 0.11
N ILE A 18 1.48 -12.11 0.26
CA ILE A 18 1.23 -10.74 -0.20
C ILE A 18 1.03 -10.72 -1.72
N GLY A 19 1.93 -11.36 -2.49
CA GLY A 19 1.80 -11.43 -3.95
C GLY A 19 0.50 -12.09 -4.41
N CYS A 20 0.07 -13.16 -3.73
CA CYS A 20 -1.21 -13.81 -3.99
C CYS A 20 -2.40 -12.92 -3.66
N LEU A 21 -2.37 -12.21 -2.53
CA LEU A 21 -3.43 -11.27 -2.14
C LEU A 21 -3.56 -10.13 -3.17
N ASP A 22 -2.44 -9.57 -3.63
CA ASP A 22 -2.45 -8.51 -4.64
C ASP A 22 -3.09 -8.97 -5.96
N ILE A 23 -2.82 -10.19 -6.41
CA ILE A 23 -3.48 -10.78 -7.59
C ILE A 23 -4.98 -10.98 -7.34
N ILE A 24 -5.38 -11.49 -6.17
CA ILE A 24 -6.80 -11.71 -5.84
C ILE A 24 -7.56 -10.37 -5.79
N PHE A 25 -7.04 -9.38 -5.07
CA PHE A 25 -7.68 -8.06 -5.01
C PHE A 25 -7.67 -7.34 -6.36
N GLY A 26 -6.58 -7.47 -7.12
CA GLY A 26 -6.49 -6.94 -8.47
C GLY A 26 -7.53 -7.56 -9.41
N THR A 27 -7.71 -8.88 -9.37
CA THR A 27 -8.70 -9.60 -10.19
C THR A 27 -10.14 -9.30 -9.77
N ILE A 28 -10.43 -9.20 -8.47
CA ILE A 28 -11.75 -8.77 -7.98
C ILE A 28 -12.06 -7.35 -8.47
N GLY A 29 -11.10 -6.43 -8.38
CA GLY A 29 -11.26 -5.06 -8.88
C GLY A 29 -11.49 -5.01 -10.40
N LEU A 30 -10.78 -5.86 -11.16
CA LEU A 30 -10.99 -6.02 -12.60
C LEU A 30 -12.36 -6.61 -12.95
N LEU A 31 -12.89 -7.52 -12.11
CA LEU A 31 -14.22 -8.10 -12.30
C LEU A 31 -15.31 -7.06 -11.98
N ALA A 32 -15.13 -6.25 -10.94
CA ALA A 32 -16.02 -5.16 -10.59
C ALA A 32 -16.13 -4.12 -11.72
N LEU A 33 -15.04 -3.91 -12.47
CA LEU A 33 -15.00 -3.06 -13.66
C LEU A 33 -15.89 -3.51 -14.81
N VAL A 34 -16.09 -4.82 -14.99
CA VAL A 34 -17.06 -5.35 -15.97
C VAL A 34 -18.49 -4.94 -15.60
N THR A 35 -18.72 -4.57 -14.34
CA THR A 35 -20.06 -4.26 -13.82
C THR A 35 -20.34 -2.77 -13.58
N ARG A 36 -19.36 -1.92 -13.21
CA ARG A 36 -19.56 -0.45 -13.05
C ARG A 36 -18.26 0.36 -13.23
N ASN A 37 -18.32 1.39 -14.07
CA ASN A 37 -17.43 2.57 -14.20
C ASN A 37 -15.90 2.35 -14.28
N GLY A 38 -15.31 2.74 -15.43
CA GLY A 38 -13.91 2.53 -15.83
C GLY A 38 -12.80 3.26 -15.05
N HIS A 39 -13.07 3.86 -13.89
CA HIS A 39 -12.08 4.67 -13.16
C HIS A 39 -11.12 3.85 -12.28
N TYR A 40 -11.34 2.53 -12.15
CA TYR A 40 -10.52 1.65 -11.28
C TYR A 40 -9.51 0.76 -12.05
N ILE A 41 -9.42 0.90 -13.38
CA ILE A 41 -8.67 -0.03 -14.26
C ILE A 41 -7.18 -0.04 -13.95
N THR A 42 -6.59 1.14 -13.79
CA THR A 42 -5.15 1.30 -13.61
C THR A 42 -4.67 0.73 -12.28
N GLY A 43 -5.44 0.92 -11.20
CA GLY A 43 -5.13 0.36 -9.88
C GLY A 43 -5.21 -1.17 -9.88
N SER A 44 -6.30 -1.74 -10.40
CA SER A 44 -6.50 -3.19 -10.43
C SER A 44 -5.47 -3.93 -11.30
N ALA A 45 -5.12 -3.38 -12.47
CA ALA A 45 -4.08 -3.95 -13.33
C ALA A 45 -2.70 -3.87 -12.68
N SER A 46 -2.39 -2.76 -11.99
CA SER A 46 -1.11 -2.61 -11.30
C SER A 46 -0.92 -3.64 -10.18
N ASN A 47 -1.96 -3.95 -9.39
CA ASN A 47 -1.88 -4.96 -8.34
C ASN A 47 -1.59 -6.36 -8.90
N ILE A 48 -2.17 -6.74 -10.04
CA ILE A 48 -1.90 -8.05 -10.68
C ILE A 48 -0.45 -8.12 -11.14
N ILE A 49 0.06 -7.07 -11.78
CA ILE A 49 1.45 -7.02 -12.28
C ILE A 49 2.42 -7.10 -11.10
N ILE A 50 2.17 -6.29 -10.06
CA ILE A 50 3.01 -6.21 -8.86
C ILE A 50 3.04 -7.54 -8.10
N GLY A 51 1.87 -8.17 -7.88
CA GLY A 51 1.78 -9.49 -7.25
C GLY A 51 2.45 -10.58 -8.09
N GLY A 52 2.32 -10.51 -9.42
CA GLY A 52 3.02 -11.39 -10.35
C GLY A 52 4.55 -11.25 -10.28
N CYS A 53 5.06 -10.02 -10.16
CA CYS A 53 6.48 -9.76 -9.98
C CYS A 53 7.04 -10.37 -8.69
N ILE A 54 6.31 -10.31 -7.58
CA ILE A 54 6.70 -10.96 -6.31
C ILE A 54 6.79 -12.48 -6.48
N ILE A 55 5.76 -13.11 -7.06
CA ILE A 55 5.75 -14.56 -7.25
C ILE A 55 6.86 -15.00 -8.22
N TYR A 56 7.09 -14.24 -9.28
CA TYR A 56 8.21 -14.49 -10.20
C TYR A 56 9.56 -14.37 -9.50
N ALA A 57 9.75 -13.32 -8.70
CA ALA A 57 10.97 -13.09 -7.92
C ALA A 57 11.28 -14.28 -7.02
N ASP A 58 10.29 -14.75 -6.26
CA ASP A 58 10.44 -15.89 -5.36
C ASP A 58 10.75 -17.19 -6.12
N LYS A 59 9.96 -17.51 -7.15
CA LYS A 59 10.11 -18.76 -7.90
C LYS A 59 11.47 -18.89 -8.60
N TYR A 60 11.98 -17.78 -9.14
CA TYR A 60 13.24 -17.76 -9.89
C TYR A 60 14.44 -17.26 -9.06
N HIS A 61 14.26 -17.02 -7.76
CA HIS A 61 15.29 -16.49 -6.86
C HIS A 61 15.94 -15.19 -7.39
N LYS A 62 15.12 -14.32 -8.00
CA LYS A 62 15.57 -13.06 -8.61
C LYS A 62 15.14 -11.87 -7.77
N PRO A 63 16.07 -11.18 -7.07
CA PRO A 63 15.70 -10.12 -6.13
C PRO A 63 15.14 -8.87 -6.82
N GLU A 64 15.35 -8.68 -8.12
CA GLU A 64 14.87 -7.50 -8.85
C GLU A 64 13.34 -7.39 -8.88
N GLY A 65 12.63 -8.53 -8.90
CA GLY A 65 11.16 -8.52 -8.88
C GLY A 65 10.58 -8.03 -7.55
N TYR A 66 11.29 -8.25 -6.44
CA TYR A 66 10.96 -7.65 -5.14
C TYR A 66 11.29 -6.16 -5.09
N LEU A 67 12.37 -5.73 -5.74
CA LEU A 67 12.78 -4.32 -5.79
C LEU A 67 11.73 -3.45 -6.50
N PHE A 68 11.09 -3.97 -7.56
CA PHE A 68 9.98 -3.29 -8.23
C PHE A 68 8.79 -3.02 -7.29
N TYR A 69 8.38 -4.03 -6.51
CA TYR A 69 7.34 -3.89 -5.48
C TYR A 69 7.73 -2.81 -4.45
N LEU A 70 8.97 -2.88 -3.95
CA LEU A 70 9.45 -1.98 -2.89
C LEU A 70 9.47 -0.52 -3.33
N ILE A 71 9.90 -0.24 -4.56
CA ILE A 71 9.91 1.12 -5.10
C ILE A 71 8.49 1.68 -5.23
N ILE A 72 7.60 0.93 -5.87
CA ILE A 72 6.21 1.37 -6.07
C ILE A 72 5.50 1.53 -4.72
N GLY A 73 5.67 0.56 -3.82
CA GLY A 73 5.09 0.62 -2.47
C GLY A 73 5.59 1.82 -1.67
N ALA A 74 6.88 2.17 -1.76
CA ALA A 74 7.43 3.34 -1.08
C ALA A 74 6.82 4.65 -1.61
N PHE A 75 6.70 4.80 -2.94
CA PHE A 75 6.00 5.95 -3.51
C PHE A 75 4.52 6.00 -3.11
N GLY A 76 3.86 4.85 -3.07
CA GLY A 76 2.46 4.72 -2.65
C GLY A 76 2.25 5.18 -1.19
N ILE A 77 3.09 4.68 -0.27
CA ILE A 77 3.04 5.08 1.15
C ILE A 77 3.25 6.58 1.30
N VAL A 78 4.29 7.15 0.67
CA VAL A 78 4.56 8.59 0.74
C VAL A 78 3.38 9.40 0.20
N PHE A 79 2.81 8.99 -0.93
CA PHE A 79 1.65 9.67 -1.50
C PHE A 79 0.42 9.57 -0.58
N CYS A 80 0.14 8.40 0.00
CA CYS A 80 -0.93 8.21 0.98
C CYS A 80 -0.74 9.10 2.21
N THR A 81 0.48 9.18 2.75
CA THR A 81 0.80 10.06 3.87
C THR A 81 0.51 11.53 3.53
N VAL A 82 0.86 12.00 2.32
CA VAL A 82 0.54 13.36 1.87
C VAL A 82 -0.97 13.59 1.80
N VAL A 83 -1.73 12.63 1.28
CA VAL A 83 -3.20 12.70 1.21
C VAL A 83 -3.82 12.78 2.61
N ILE A 84 -3.31 11.99 3.58
CA ILE A 84 -3.75 12.04 4.98
C ILE A 84 -3.52 13.44 5.57
N ILE A 85 -2.34 14.03 5.33
CA ILE A 85 -2.03 15.39 5.78
C ILE A 85 -3.03 16.40 5.19
N CYS A 86 -3.36 16.29 3.89
CA CYS A 86 -4.36 17.13 3.25
C CYS A 86 -5.74 17.01 3.93
N PHE A 87 -6.18 15.80 4.27
CA PHE A 87 -7.44 15.59 4.98
C PHE A 87 -7.43 16.19 6.38
N VAL A 88 -6.32 16.10 7.11
CA VAL A 88 -6.17 16.75 8.43
C VAL A 88 -6.23 18.27 8.29
N ILE A 89 -5.56 18.85 7.28
CA ILE A 89 -5.64 20.29 7.00
C ILE A 89 -7.09 20.70 6.68
N MET A 90 -7.80 19.93 5.85
CA MET A 90 -9.21 20.18 5.56
C MET A 90 -10.09 20.06 6.81
N ALA A 91 -9.79 19.15 7.74
CA ALA A 91 -10.50 19.03 9.00
C ALA A 91 -10.26 20.23 9.93
N ILE A 92 -9.06 20.83 9.93
CA ILE A 92 -8.74 21.98 10.76
C ILE A 92 -9.34 23.26 10.17
N ALA A 93 -9.16 23.45 8.86
CA ALA A 93 -9.46 24.71 8.18
C ALA A 93 -10.83 24.75 7.50
N VAL A 94 -11.67 23.71 7.66
CA VAL A 94 -12.95 23.45 6.92
C VAL A 94 -13.39 24.66 6.09
N PRO A 95 -13.08 24.68 4.79
CA PRO A 95 -13.36 25.84 3.96
C PRO A 95 -14.86 26.07 3.89
N ASP A 96 -15.28 27.34 3.95
CA ASP A 96 -16.70 27.73 3.97
C ASP A 96 -17.48 27.25 2.73
N THR A 97 -16.79 26.96 1.62
CA THR A 97 -17.37 26.36 0.42
C THR A 97 -17.93 24.96 0.66
N LEU A 98 -17.32 24.17 1.53
CA LEU A 98 -17.74 22.80 1.83
C LEU A 98 -18.90 22.74 2.83
N SER A 99 -18.96 23.69 3.77
CA SER A 99 -20.09 23.83 4.69
C SER A 99 -21.36 24.33 3.98
N ASN A 100 -21.21 25.17 2.96
CA ASN A 100 -22.34 25.70 2.21
C ASN A 100 -22.94 24.66 1.24
N TYR A 101 -22.10 23.78 0.66
CA TYR A 101 -22.57 22.71 -0.25
C TYR A 101 -23.41 21.63 0.48
N THR A 102 -23.18 21.44 1.78
CA THR A 102 -23.99 20.53 2.61
C THR A 102 -25.29 21.16 3.12
N GLN A 103 -25.37 22.49 3.20
CA GLN A 103 -26.59 23.22 3.56
C GLN A 103 -27.64 23.25 2.42
N ASP A 104 -27.21 23.30 1.15
CA ASP A 104 -28.13 23.36 -0.01
C ASP A 104 -28.99 22.10 -0.17
N TYR A 105 -28.62 20.98 0.46
CA TYR A 105 -29.39 19.73 0.45
C TYR A 105 -30.31 19.55 1.68
N GLY A 106 -30.41 20.51 2.61
CA GLY A 106 -31.36 20.36 3.71
C GLY A 106 -31.37 21.45 4.78
N TYR A 107 -32.43 22.27 4.74
CA TYR A 107 -33.00 23.08 5.84
C TYR A 107 -32.11 24.18 6.46
N GLY A 108 -32.50 25.43 6.19
CA GLY A 108 -31.91 26.64 6.74
C GLY A 108 -32.01 26.78 8.27
N THR A 109 -31.05 27.54 8.81
CA THR A 109 -31.00 28.34 10.06
C THR A 109 -29.57 28.33 10.63
N GLN A 110 -29.04 29.50 11.01
CA GLN A 110 -27.64 29.73 11.42
C GLN A 110 -27.15 28.87 12.61
N HIS A 111 -28.05 28.31 13.42
CA HIS A 111 -27.68 27.38 14.50
C HIS A 111 -27.18 26.01 13.99
N LYS A 112 -27.58 25.58 12.78
CA LYS A 112 -27.09 24.35 12.15
C LYS A 112 -25.72 24.47 11.50
N GLU A 113 -25.21 25.69 11.27
CA GLU A 113 -23.93 25.89 10.58
C GLU A 113 -22.73 25.48 11.45
N ILE A 114 -22.82 25.72 12.76
CA ILE A 114 -21.78 25.29 13.72
C ILE A 114 -21.82 23.76 13.88
N ASP A 115 -23.01 23.16 13.88
CA ASP A 115 -23.20 21.71 13.95
C ASP A 115 -22.73 21.00 12.66
N SER A 116 -23.00 21.56 11.48
CA SER A 116 -22.58 20.98 10.20
C SER A 116 -21.06 21.06 10.00
N LYS A 117 -20.44 22.20 10.33
CA LYS A 117 -18.98 22.34 10.32
C LYS A 117 -18.33 21.33 11.27
N THR A 118 -18.88 21.15 12.48
CA THR A 118 -18.36 20.18 13.45
C THR A 118 -18.51 18.73 12.95
N ALA A 119 -19.65 18.36 12.37
CA ALA A 119 -19.86 17.03 11.79
C ALA A 119 -18.88 16.73 10.63
N ILE A 120 -18.65 17.71 9.75
CA ILE A 120 -17.68 17.60 8.64
C ILE A 120 -16.25 17.41 9.18
N ARG A 121 -15.86 18.16 10.22
CA ARG A 121 -14.55 17.99 10.88
C ARG A 121 -14.38 16.58 11.41
N VAL A 122 -15.37 16.08 12.16
CA VAL A 122 -15.34 14.74 12.74
C VAL A 122 -15.25 13.67 11.65
N MET A 123 -15.99 13.82 10.55
CA MET A 123 -15.91 12.92 9.40
C MET A 123 -14.49 12.91 8.79
N PHE A 124 -13.89 14.07 8.54
CA PHE A 124 -12.53 14.11 7.99
C PHE A 124 -11.48 13.55 8.94
N PHE A 125 -11.57 13.82 10.24
CA PHE A 125 -10.68 13.21 11.23
C PHE A 125 -10.84 11.69 11.28
N PHE A 126 -12.07 11.18 11.21
CA PHE A 126 -12.33 9.75 11.18
C PHE A 126 -11.76 9.10 9.91
N VAL A 127 -11.99 9.70 8.73
CA VAL A 127 -11.44 9.21 7.47
C VAL A 127 -9.91 9.24 7.50
N ALA A 128 -9.30 10.33 7.97
CA ALA A 128 -7.85 10.44 8.11
C ALA A 128 -7.28 9.38 9.07
N ALA A 129 -7.95 9.09 10.19
CA ALA A 129 -7.54 8.07 11.15
C ALA A 129 -7.60 6.66 10.53
N VAL A 130 -8.68 6.34 9.81
CA VAL A 130 -8.80 5.05 9.08
C VAL A 130 -7.71 4.93 8.02
N MET A 131 -7.48 5.99 7.23
CA MET A 131 -6.41 6.00 6.22
C MET A 131 -5.03 5.83 6.85
N ALA A 132 -4.73 6.51 7.96
CA ALA A 132 -3.47 6.36 8.66
C ALA A 132 -3.25 4.95 9.21
N PHE A 133 -4.30 4.30 9.71
CA PHE A 133 -4.24 2.91 10.14
C PHE A 133 -3.96 1.96 8.98
N LEU A 134 -4.59 2.18 7.82
CA LEU A 134 -4.32 1.40 6.61
C LEU A 134 -2.90 1.64 6.07
N ASP A 135 -2.42 2.88 6.10
CA ASP A 135 -1.05 3.23 5.69
C ASP A 135 -0.01 2.57 6.61
N TRP A 136 -0.29 2.50 7.92
CA TRP A 136 0.55 1.76 8.87
C TRP A 136 0.61 0.26 8.56
N ILE A 137 -0.54 -0.36 8.23
CA ILE A 137 -0.58 -1.76 7.79
C ILE A 137 0.22 -1.95 6.48
N ALA A 138 0.09 -1.01 5.53
CA ALA A 138 0.84 -1.05 4.27
C ALA A 138 2.35 -0.98 4.49
N ILE A 139 2.82 -0.10 5.39
CA ILE A 139 4.23 -0.04 5.81
C ILE A 139 4.69 -1.37 6.40
N TRP A 140 3.85 -2.03 7.21
CA TRP A 140 4.19 -3.33 7.76
C TRP A 140 4.37 -4.40 6.68
N PHE A 141 3.46 -4.50 5.71
CA PHE A 141 3.62 -5.40 4.57
C PHE A 141 4.85 -5.08 3.73
N TRP A 142 5.11 -3.79 3.48
CA TRP A 142 6.30 -3.34 2.78
C TRP A 142 7.59 -3.80 3.48
N MET A 143 7.64 -3.70 4.82
CA MET A 143 8.77 -4.21 5.60
C MET A 143 8.95 -5.73 5.50
N VAL A 144 7.87 -6.51 5.44
CA VAL A 144 7.93 -7.96 5.25
C VAL A 144 8.58 -8.30 3.90
N VAL A 145 8.15 -7.64 2.82
CA VAL A 145 8.75 -7.83 1.49
C VAL A 145 10.20 -7.34 1.45
N TYR A 146 10.52 -6.25 2.15
CA TYR A 146 11.89 -5.72 2.23
C TYR A 146 12.86 -6.72 2.87
N ARG A 147 12.42 -7.40 3.95
CA ARG A 147 13.23 -8.45 4.59
C ARG A 147 13.45 -9.64 3.65
N ALA A 148 12.42 -10.05 2.89
CA ALA A 148 12.56 -11.10 1.88
C ALA A 148 13.57 -10.72 0.79
N TYR A 149 13.51 -9.48 0.31
CA TYR A 149 14.48 -8.93 -0.64
C TYR A 149 15.91 -8.96 -0.10
N GLN A 150 16.13 -8.47 1.13
CA GLN A 150 17.46 -8.47 1.75
C GLN A 150 18.02 -9.89 1.91
N HIS A 151 17.17 -10.85 2.29
CA HIS A 151 17.57 -12.24 2.43
C HIS A 151 18.04 -12.83 1.08
N MET A 152 17.25 -12.66 0.02
CA MET A 152 17.62 -13.18 -1.31
C MET A 152 18.88 -12.52 -1.87
N LYS A 153 19.03 -11.20 -1.69
CA LYS A 153 20.25 -10.50 -2.10
C LYS A 153 21.49 -11.02 -1.37
N GLY A 154 21.37 -11.30 -0.07
CA GLY A 154 22.44 -11.91 0.69
C GLY A 154 22.83 -13.28 0.13
N VAL A 155 21.86 -14.14 -0.18
CA VAL A 155 22.10 -15.47 -0.78
C VAL A 155 22.83 -15.35 -2.12
N GLU A 156 22.39 -14.44 -2.99
CA GLU A 156 23.04 -14.19 -4.28
C GLU A 156 24.50 -13.77 -4.11
N GLU A 157 24.80 -12.82 -3.21
CA GLU A 157 26.17 -12.38 -2.93
C GLU A 157 27.06 -13.52 -2.42
N TYR A 158 26.56 -14.40 -1.55
CA TYR A 158 27.30 -15.58 -1.09
C TYR A 158 27.58 -16.59 -2.21
N GLU A 159 26.62 -16.80 -3.12
CA GLU A 159 26.79 -17.71 -4.26
C GLU A 159 27.83 -17.18 -5.26
N TYR A 160 27.80 -15.88 -5.56
CA TYR A 160 28.83 -15.22 -6.38
C TYR A 160 30.24 -15.31 -5.77
N LEU A 161 30.36 -15.18 -4.44
CA LEU A 161 31.64 -15.29 -3.75
C LEU A 161 32.18 -16.73 -3.74
N ASN A 162 31.30 -17.73 -3.56
CA ASN A 162 31.67 -19.15 -3.56
C ASN A 162 31.91 -19.72 -4.97
N LEU A 163 31.48 -19.04 -6.03
CA LEU A 163 31.81 -19.38 -7.42
C LEU A 163 33.16 -18.83 -7.90
N ARG A 164 33.87 -18.04 -7.06
CA ARG A 164 35.27 -17.60 -7.31
C ARG A 164 36.39 -18.33 -6.53
N PRO A 165 36.42 -19.66 -6.28
CA PRO A 165 37.58 -20.26 -5.61
C PRO A 165 38.86 -20.32 -6.46
N ASN A 166 38.83 -20.00 -7.76
CA ASN A 166 39.93 -20.35 -8.70
C ASN A 166 40.58 -19.17 -9.46
N PHE A 167 40.48 -17.92 -8.99
CA PHE A 167 41.20 -16.80 -9.61
C PHE A 167 42.13 -16.07 -8.63
N VAL A 168 42.93 -16.85 -7.90
CA VAL A 168 44.19 -16.36 -7.31
C VAL A 168 45.30 -17.23 -7.91
N VAL A 169 45.87 -16.75 -9.03
CA VAL A 169 47.16 -17.17 -9.56
C VAL A 169 48.18 -16.12 -9.14
#